data_AF-A0A2D9XEX8-F1
#
_entry.id   AF-A0A2D9XEX8-F1
#
_cell.length_a   1.000
_cell.length_b   1.000
_cell.length_c   1.000
_cell.angle_alpha   90.00
_cell.angle_beta   90.00
_cell.angle_gamma   90.00
#
_symmetry.space_group_name_H-M   'P 1'
#
loop_
_entity.id
_entity.type
_entity.pdbx_description
1 polymer ?
#
loop_
_entity_poly.entity_id
_entity_poly.type
_entity_poly.pdbx_seq_one_letter_code
_entity_poly.pdbx_strand_id
1 'polypeptide(L)'
;ALGVRQVDGNPIPVASMQGSVVLPSGANGPAFLAYNNFRTTMTYNPSTFYALTVGHLADRFTGGGPVQRMVVDEQAMSVANIMELQELLNGLGFSSGEPDGRVGRQTRSAIRAYQSNINLPTDGHASNQLLENLRNQR
;
A
#
# COMPACT_ATOMS: atom_id res chain seq x y z
N ALA A 1 10.77 20.84 -1.26
CA ALA A 1 10.85 19.37 -1.14
C ALA A 1 9.58 18.85 -0.48
N LEU A 2 9.10 17.65 -0.85
CA LEU A 2 7.82 17.07 -0.40
C LEU A 2 7.83 16.52 1.06
N GLY A 3 8.83 16.86 1.88
CA GLY A 3 8.90 16.49 3.29
C GLY A 3 9.37 15.07 3.62
N VAL A 4 9.65 14.22 2.62
CA VAL A 4 10.13 12.83 2.82
C VAL A 4 11.55 12.80 3.39
N ARG A 5 11.77 11.97 4.42
CA ARG A 5 13.04 11.77 5.13
C ARG A 5 13.32 10.29 5.33
N GLN A 6 14.58 9.96 5.58
CA GLN A 6 14.99 8.63 6.03
C GLN A 6 14.48 8.34 7.45
N VAL A 7 14.56 7.07 7.86
CA VAL A 7 14.06 6.60 9.16
C VAL A 7 14.79 7.27 10.34
N ASP A 8 16.06 7.64 10.16
CA ASP A 8 16.90 8.36 11.13
C ASP A 8 16.70 9.89 11.10
N GLY A 9 15.80 10.40 10.25
CA GLY A 9 15.52 11.83 10.08
C GLY A 9 16.39 12.55 9.05
N ASN A 10 17.40 11.88 8.51
CA ASN A 10 18.29 12.47 7.50
C ASN A 10 17.54 12.73 6.18
N PRO A 11 18.00 13.69 5.35
CA PRO A 11 17.48 13.88 4.01
C PRO A 11 17.63 12.62 3.17
N ILE A 12 16.67 12.35 2.29
CA ILE A 12 16.86 11.31 1.27
C ILE A 12 18.03 11.69 0.33
N PRO A 13 18.85 10.73 -0.12
CA PRO A 13 19.93 11.02 -1.06
C PRO A 13 19.41 11.70 -2.33
N VAL A 14 20.12 12.74 -2.78
CA VAL A 14 19.78 13.41 -4.04
C VAL A 14 20.27 12.53 -5.19
N ALA A 15 19.33 11.98 -5.94
CA ALA A 15 19.61 11.22 -7.14
C ALA A 15 18.68 11.67 -8.27
N SER A 16 19.20 11.73 -9.49
CA SER A 16 18.41 12.01 -10.70
C SER A 16 17.62 10.76 -11.13
N MET A 17 16.75 10.26 -10.24
CA MET A 17 15.94 9.06 -10.45
C MET A 17 14.48 9.30 -10.07
N GLN A 18 13.56 8.71 -10.85
CA GLN A 18 12.14 8.72 -10.49
C GLN A 18 11.87 7.68 -9.40
N GLY A 19 11.44 8.15 -8.23
CA GLY A 19 11.02 7.34 -7.10
C GLY A 19 9.49 7.25 -6.98
N SER A 20 9.03 6.21 -6.28
CA SER A 20 7.64 6.07 -5.86
C SER A 20 7.59 5.69 -4.39
N VAL A 21 6.66 6.27 -3.64
CA VAL A 21 6.41 5.85 -2.25
C VAL A 21 5.55 4.59 -2.28
N VAL A 22 6.02 3.55 -1.58
CA VAL A 22 5.30 2.28 -1.42
C VAL A 22 4.94 2.13 0.05
N LEU A 23 3.64 1.96 0.30
CA LEU A 23 3.04 1.73 1.61
C LEU A 23 2.40 0.33 1.58
N PRO A 24 3.13 -0.74 1.90
CA PRO A 24 2.58 -2.10 1.86
C PRO A 24 1.38 -2.27 2.80
N SER A 25 1.39 -1.54 3.91
CA SER A 25 0.45 -1.68 5.02
C SER A 25 -0.24 -0.37 5.44
N GLY A 26 -0.45 0.50 4.45
CA GLY A 26 -1.10 1.80 4.66
C GLY A 26 -0.21 2.85 5.34
N ALA A 27 -0.80 4.00 5.65
CA ALA A 27 -0.08 5.19 6.13
C ALA A 27 0.60 5.02 7.51
N ASN A 28 0.11 4.07 8.31
CA ASN A 28 0.63 3.82 9.66
C ASN A 28 1.80 2.81 9.68
N GLY A 29 2.08 2.17 8.53
CA GLY A 29 3.15 1.19 8.40
C GLY A 29 4.48 1.76 7.90
N PRO A 30 5.46 0.89 7.60
CA PRO A 30 6.71 1.31 6.99
C PRO A 30 6.47 1.89 5.59
N ALA A 31 7.18 2.97 5.29
CA ALA A 31 7.20 3.57 3.96
C ALA A 31 8.54 3.29 3.27
N PHE A 32 8.48 2.89 2.01
CA PHE A 32 9.65 2.62 1.18
C PHE A 32 9.71 3.58 0.01
N LEU A 33 10.91 4.04 -0.33
CA LEU A 33 11.16 4.76 -1.57
C LEU A 33 11.67 3.76 -2.61
N ALA A 34 10.80 3.41 -3.55
CA ALA A 34 11.07 2.43 -4.60
C ALA A 34 11.52 3.10 -5.91
N TYR A 35 12.50 2.49 -6.58
CA TYR A 35 13.07 2.98 -7.84
C TYR A 35 12.83 1.98 -8.98
N ASN A 36 13.55 2.14 -10.09
CA ASN A 36 13.33 1.34 -11.29
C ASN A 36 13.65 -0.14 -11.09
N ASN A 37 14.66 -0.48 -10.28
CA ASN A 37 14.99 -1.85 -9.92
C ASN A 37 13.80 -2.59 -9.27
N PHE A 38 13.06 -1.92 -8.38
CA PHE A 38 11.86 -2.46 -7.77
C PHE A 38 10.77 -2.78 -8.81
N ARG A 39 10.57 -1.87 -9.78
CA ARG A 39 9.66 -2.09 -10.91
C ARG A 39 10.11 -3.27 -11.79
N THR A 40 11.40 -3.42 -12.02
CA THR A 40 11.95 -4.57 -12.75
C THR A 40 11.67 -5.89 -12.04
N THR A 41 11.84 -5.96 -10.71
CA THR A 41 11.49 -7.16 -9.93
C THR A 41 10.00 -7.50 -10.04
N MET A 42 9.13 -6.49 -10.09
CA MET A 42 7.69 -6.70 -10.29
C MET A 42 7.33 -7.31 -11.65
N THR A 43 8.18 -7.16 -12.67
CA THR A 43 7.98 -7.84 -13.97
C THR A 43 8.13 -9.36 -13.84
N TYR A 44 8.98 -9.83 -12.91
CA TYR A 44 9.15 -11.26 -12.64
C TYR A 44 7.96 -11.82 -11.85
N ASN A 45 7.54 -11.12 -10.80
CA ASN A 45 6.36 -11.46 -10.01
C ASN A 45 5.66 -10.15 -9.56
N PRO A 46 4.42 -9.88 -10.02
CA PRO A 46 3.71 -8.62 -9.78
C PRO A 46 3.15 -8.52 -8.36
N SER A 47 4.01 -8.64 -7.35
CA SER A 47 3.69 -8.59 -5.93
C SER A 47 4.61 -7.59 -5.22
N THR A 48 4.01 -6.60 -4.55
CA THR A 48 4.72 -5.62 -3.73
C THR A 48 5.53 -6.29 -2.63
N PHE A 49 4.95 -7.26 -1.92
CA PHE A 49 5.66 -7.99 -0.86
C PHE A 49 6.81 -8.82 -1.41
N TYR A 50 6.64 -9.45 -2.58
CA TYR A 50 7.75 -10.16 -3.22
C TYR A 50 8.91 -9.21 -3.54
N ALA A 51 8.63 -8.09 -4.20
CA ALA A 51 9.67 -7.13 -4.58
C ALA A 51 10.35 -6.48 -3.36
N LEU A 52 9.58 -6.19 -2.29
CA LEU A 52 10.13 -5.70 -1.02
C LEU A 52 11.01 -6.75 -0.35
N THR A 53 10.59 -8.01 -0.30
CA THR A 53 11.38 -9.10 0.27
C THR A 53 12.69 -9.33 -0.49
N VAL A 54 12.66 -9.29 -1.83
CA VAL A 54 13.89 -9.42 -2.65
C VAL A 54 14.86 -8.29 -2.37
N GLY A 55 14.38 -7.03 -2.40
CA GLY A 55 15.22 -5.86 -2.10
C GLY A 55 15.75 -5.91 -0.66
N HIS A 56 14.89 -6.18 0.31
CA HIS A 56 15.27 -6.24 1.71
C HIS A 56 16.27 -7.37 1.97
N LEU A 57 16.09 -8.55 1.37
CA LEU A 57 17.04 -9.65 1.50
C LEU A 57 18.43 -9.26 0.98
N ALA A 58 18.50 -8.56 -0.15
CA ALA A 58 19.77 -8.04 -0.68
C ALA A 58 20.42 -7.01 0.27
N ASP A 59 19.62 -6.11 0.87
CA ASP A 59 20.11 -5.19 1.89
C ASP A 59 20.65 -5.94 3.10
N ARG A 60 19.93 -6.96 3.59
CA ARG A 60 20.35 -7.79 4.73
C ARG A 60 21.67 -8.52 4.45
N PHE A 61 21.89 -9.02 3.24
CA PHE A 61 23.15 -9.66 2.85
C PHE A 61 24.36 -8.72 2.84
N THR A 62 24.15 -7.42 2.64
CA THR A 62 25.22 -6.41 2.61
C THR A 62 25.38 -5.66 3.93
N GLY A 63 24.72 -6.12 5.00
CA GLY A 63 24.80 -5.55 6.34
C GLY A 63 23.74 -4.48 6.67
N GLY A 64 22.76 -4.28 5.80
CA GLY A 64 21.61 -3.41 6.05
C GLY A 64 20.77 -3.87 7.25
N GLY A 65 20.17 -2.93 7.97
CA GLY A 65 19.32 -3.20 9.15
C GLY A 65 17.97 -3.84 8.82
N PRO A 66 17.20 -4.29 9.83
CA PRO A 66 15.84 -4.78 9.63
C PRO A 66 14.87 -3.64 9.30
N VAL A 67 13.74 -3.97 8.65
CA VAL A 67 12.63 -3.01 8.44
C VAL A 67 12.16 -2.49 9.81
N GLN A 68 12.08 -1.16 9.92
CA GLN A 68 11.62 -0.47 11.11
C GLN A 68 10.12 -0.14 11.01
N ARG A 69 9.45 0.05 12.16
CA ARG A 69 8.02 0.45 12.23
C ARG A 69 7.05 -0.53 11.56
N MET A 70 7.37 -1.82 11.60
CA MET A 70 6.43 -2.87 11.20
C MET A 70 5.17 -2.81 12.06
N VAL A 71 4.00 -2.93 11.43
CA VAL A 71 2.72 -3.06 12.14
C VAL A 71 2.64 -4.48 12.69
N VAL A 72 2.29 -4.63 13.97
CA VAL A 72 2.37 -5.91 14.68
C VAL A 72 1.18 -6.84 14.40
N ASP A 73 0.04 -6.32 13.93
CA ASP A 73 -1.22 -7.07 13.79
C ASP A 73 -1.91 -6.90 12.43
N GLU A 74 -1.15 -6.70 11.35
CA GLU A 74 -1.75 -6.61 10.02
C GLU A 74 -2.26 -7.98 9.55
N GLN A 75 -3.56 -8.21 9.70
CA GLN A 75 -4.23 -9.40 9.17
C GLN A 75 -4.65 -9.17 7.72
N ALA A 76 -4.21 -10.08 6.84
CA ALA A 76 -4.69 -10.10 5.47
C ALA A 76 -6.21 -10.30 5.45
N MET A 77 -6.91 -9.46 4.67
CA MET A 77 -8.34 -9.63 4.45
C MET A 77 -8.61 -10.92 3.68
N SER A 78 -9.70 -11.60 4.02
CA SER A 78 -10.18 -12.73 3.21
C SER A 78 -10.64 -12.25 1.83
N VAL A 79 -10.60 -13.15 0.84
CA VAL A 79 -11.12 -12.88 -0.51
C VAL A 79 -12.58 -12.40 -0.44
N ALA A 80 -13.39 -13.03 0.41
CA ALA A 80 -14.79 -12.66 0.63
C ALA A 80 -14.93 -11.23 1.18
N ASN A 81 -14.11 -10.84 2.17
CA ASN A 81 -14.14 -9.47 2.71
C ASN A 81 -13.70 -8.43 1.66
N ILE A 82 -12.77 -8.80 0.76
CA ILE A 82 -12.35 -7.89 -0.33
C ILE A 82 -13.47 -7.73 -1.36
N MET A 83 -14.17 -8.81 -1.72
CA MET A 83 -15.33 -8.74 -2.62
C MET A 83 -16.43 -7.86 -2.04
N GLU A 84 -16.77 -8.04 -0.77
CA GLU A 84 -17.75 -7.19 -0.08
C GLU A 84 -17.31 -5.72 -0.06
N LEU A 85 -16.03 -5.45 0.22
CA LEU A 85 -15.48 -4.10 0.15
C LEU A 85 -15.65 -3.48 -1.25
N GLN A 86 -15.38 -4.25 -2.31
CA GLN A 86 -15.56 -3.80 -3.71
C GLN A 86 -17.02 -3.50 -4.03
N GLU A 87 -17.94 -4.38 -3.62
CA GLU A 87 -19.38 -4.20 -3.77
C GLU A 87 -19.89 -2.93 -3.07
N LEU A 88 -19.47 -2.72 -1.82
CA LEU A 88 -19.87 -1.55 -1.04
C LEU A 88 -19.32 -0.26 -1.65
N LEU A 89 -18.05 -0.24 -2.06
CA LEU A 89 -17.47 0.91 -2.77
C LEU A 89 -18.25 1.24 -4.05
N ASN A 90 -18.58 0.23 -4.85
CA ASN A 90 -19.37 0.41 -6.07
C ASN A 90 -20.77 0.95 -5.78
N GLY A 91 -21.44 0.42 -4.74
CA GLY A 91 -22.75 0.88 -4.31
C GLY A 91 -22.77 2.35 -3.87
N LEU A 92 -21.65 2.84 -3.32
CA LEU A 92 -21.47 4.24 -2.94
C LEU A 92 -20.95 5.13 -4.10
N GLY A 93 -20.80 4.60 -5.31
CA GLY A 93 -20.36 5.34 -6.50
C GLY A 93 -18.83 5.42 -6.67
N PHE A 94 -18.05 4.73 -5.85
CA PHE A 94 -16.60 4.63 -5.99
C PHE A 94 -16.23 3.40 -6.82
N SER A 95 -16.01 3.60 -8.13
CA SER A 95 -15.78 2.53 -9.09
C SER A 95 -14.52 1.70 -8.79
N SER A 96 -14.70 0.54 -8.16
CA SER A 96 -13.65 -0.44 -7.86
C SER A 96 -13.48 -1.52 -8.93
N GLY A 97 -14.39 -1.56 -9.91
CA GLY A 97 -14.47 -2.57 -10.97
C GLY A 97 -15.37 -3.74 -10.59
N GLU A 98 -15.28 -4.85 -11.31
CA GLU A 98 -15.98 -6.09 -10.96
C GLU A 98 -15.41 -6.65 -9.64
N PRO A 99 -16.26 -6.95 -8.63
CA PRO A 99 -15.82 -7.59 -7.39
C PRO A 99 -15.18 -8.96 -7.65
N ASP A 100 -13.86 -9.03 -7.53
CA ASP A 100 -13.03 -10.20 -7.84
C ASP A 100 -12.18 -10.68 -6.65
N GLY A 101 -12.28 -9.98 -5.51
CA GLY A 101 -11.54 -10.27 -4.30
C GLY A 101 -10.05 -9.91 -4.37
N ARG A 102 -9.63 -9.13 -5.39
CA ARG A 102 -8.25 -8.71 -5.58
C ARG A 102 -8.11 -7.19 -5.46
N VAL A 103 -7.12 -6.75 -4.69
CA VAL A 103 -6.84 -5.32 -4.49
C VAL A 103 -5.94 -4.79 -5.62
N GLY A 104 -6.54 -4.64 -6.80
CA GLY A 104 -5.91 -4.10 -8.00
C GLY A 104 -5.86 -2.56 -8.06
N ARG A 105 -5.41 -2.01 -9.20
CA ARG A 105 -5.32 -0.54 -9.39
C ARG A 105 -6.67 0.17 -9.25
N GLN A 106 -7.74 -0.42 -9.79
CA GLN A 106 -9.09 0.14 -9.73
C GLN A 106 -9.61 0.14 -8.28
N THR A 107 -9.53 -1.00 -7.59
CA THR A 107 -9.86 -1.11 -6.16
C THR A 107 -9.10 -0.08 -5.31
N ARG A 108 -7.78 0.06 -5.49
CA ARG A 108 -6.98 1.06 -4.76
C ARG A 108 -7.39 2.50 -5.07
N SER A 109 -7.78 2.77 -6.32
CA SER A 109 -8.28 4.09 -6.72
C SER A 109 -9.62 4.40 -6.07
N ALA A 110 -10.55 3.44 -6.05
CA ALA A 110 -11.84 3.56 -5.37
C ALA A 110 -11.69 3.79 -3.87
N ILE A 111 -10.79 3.03 -3.22
CA ILE A 111 -10.47 3.20 -1.80
C ILE A 111 -9.97 4.63 -1.53
N ARG A 112 -9.04 5.15 -2.34
CA ARG A 112 -8.54 6.53 -2.17
C ARG A 112 -9.64 7.56 -2.33
N ALA A 113 -10.50 7.39 -3.34
CA ALA A 113 -11.61 8.30 -3.56
C ALA A 113 -12.59 8.30 -2.37
N TYR A 114 -12.91 7.13 -1.84
CA TYR A 114 -13.74 7.00 -0.63
C TYR A 114 -13.05 7.60 0.60
N GLN A 115 -11.79 7.25 0.87
CA GLN A 115 -11.01 7.81 1.99
C GLN A 115 -10.99 9.34 1.94
N SER A 116 -10.76 9.92 0.75
CA SER A 116 -10.80 11.37 0.55
C SER A 116 -12.18 11.96 0.82
N ASN A 117 -13.26 11.27 0.43
CA ASN A 117 -14.63 11.73 0.66
C ASN A 117 -14.98 11.83 2.15
N ILE A 118 -14.43 10.94 2.98
CA ILE A 118 -14.67 10.90 4.43
C ILE A 118 -13.51 11.47 5.27
N ASN A 119 -12.61 12.23 4.65
CA ASN A 119 -11.44 12.88 5.30
C ASN A 119 -10.50 11.92 6.05
N LEU A 120 -10.34 10.70 5.56
CA LEU A 120 -9.32 9.75 6.03
C LEU A 120 -8.00 9.92 5.25
N PRO A 121 -6.86 9.46 5.81
CA PRO A 121 -5.61 9.34 5.05
C PRO A 121 -5.81 8.58 3.74
N THR A 122 -5.43 9.19 2.62
CA THR A 122 -5.69 8.69 1.27
C THR A 122 -4.60 7.71 0.79
N ASP A 123 -4.37 6.65 1.56
CA ASP A 123 -3.30 5.68 1.29
C ASP A 123 -3.69 4.59 0.27
N GLY A 124 -4.99 4.37 0.04
CA GLY A 124 -5.49 3.33 -0.86
C GLY A 124 -5.30 1.91 -0.31
N HIS A 125 -5.16 1.75 1.01
CA HIS A 125 -4.98 0.46 1.66
C HIS A 125 -6.34 -0.17 2.02
N ALA A 126 -6.55 -1.42 1.60
CA ALA A 126 -7.71 -2.20 1.98
C ALA A 126 -7.48 -2.80 3.36
N SER A 127 -8.34 -2.46 4.33
CA SER A 127 -8.25 -2.94 5.70
C SER A 127 -9.61 -3.37 6.24
N ASN A 128 -9.61 -4.23 7.27
CA ASN A 128 -10.85 -4.59 7.96
C ASN A 128 -11.54 -3.36 8.56
N GLN A 129 -10.77 -2.39 9.08
CA GLN A 129 -11.33 -1.13 9.58
C GLN A 129 -12.06 -0.34 8.47
N LEU A 130 -11.52 -0.31 7.25
CA LEU A 130 -12.18 0.32 6.12
C LEU A 130 -13.47 -0.40 5.73
N LEU A 131 -13.46 -1.74 5.74
CA LEU A 131 -14.66 -2.54 5.49
C LEU A 131 -15.75 -2.29 6.53
N GLU A 132 -15.40 -2.24 7.82
CA GLU A 132 -16.36 -1.90 8.88
C GLU A 132 -16.94 -0.48 8.70
N ASN A 133 -16.12 0.49 8.32
CA ASN A 133 -16.61 1.84 8.01
C ASN A 133 -17.62 1.82 6.85
N LEU A 134 -17.37 1.04 5.80
CA LEU A 134 -18.29 0.90 4.67
C LEU A 134 -19.60 0.21 5.08
N ARG A 135 -19.53 -0.84 5.90
CA ARG A 135 -20.72 -1.53 6.45
C ARG A 135 -21.62 -0.59 7.23
N ASN A 136 -21.05 0.34 7.99
CA ASN A 136 -21.79 1.33 8.78
C ASN A 136 -22.44 2.45 7.95
N GLN A 137 -22.14 2.55 6.65
CA GLN A 137 -22.80 3.50 5.75
C GLN A 137 -24.01 2.91 5.00
N ARG A 138 -24.33 1.64 5.25
CA ARG A 138 -25.48 0.95 4.70
C ARG A 138 -26.75 1.28 5.49
#